data_AF-A0A3B9LT57-F1
#
_entry.id   AF-A0A3B9LT57-F1
#
_cell.length_a   1.000
_cell.length_b   1.000
_cell.length_c   1.000
_cell.angle_alpha   90.00
_cell.angle_beta   90.00
_cell.angle_gamma   90.00
#
_symmetry.space_group_name_H-M   'P 1'
#
loop_
_entity.id
_entity.type
_entity.pdbx_description
1 polymer ?
#
loop_
_entity_poly.entity_id
_entity_poly.type
_entity_poly.pdbx_seq_one_letter_code
_entity_poly.pdbx_strand_id
1 'polypeptide(L)'
;MPIHILRGLPGSGKSTRFVETVNSAIAQKWPVLTFACIEAPELAERKALRVNRVLGCRRPGLVCPLHHFVPTAEAAEILSRAPAGSLAAFEESQYFGPELVPHWIEASRRGVEVLISMPSEPQLTLLKDEPHTETVFQVTCQRCNQENAFTFVMVPETGLTMALCP
;
A
#
# COMPACT_ATOMS: atom_id res chain seq x y z
N MET A 1 12.68 -12.73 -4.39
CA MET A 1 12.53 -11.33 -4.86
C MET A 1 12.28 -10.45 -3.65
N PRO A 2 12.71 -9.18 -3.62
CA PRO A 2 12.58 -8.36 -2.42
C PRO A 2 11.12 -8.08 -2.06
N ILE A 3 10.87 -7.97 -0.75
CA ILE A 3 9.69 -7.29 -0.21
C ILE A 3 10.04 -5.80 -0.12
N HIS A 4 9.17 -4.94 -0.64
CA HIS A 4 9.29 -3.49 -0.59
C HIS A 4 8.16 -2.90 0.25
N ILE A 5 8.51 -2.11 1.26
CA ILE A 5 7.56 -1.51 2.18
C ILE A 5 7.58 0.01 1.99
N LEU A 6 6.41 0.63 1.78
CA LEU A 6 6.24 2.08 1.75
C LEU A 6 5.55 2.53 3.04
N ARG A 7 6.25 3.33 3.87
CA ARG A 7 5.72 3.87 5.14
C ARG A 7 5.74 5.38 5.17
N GLY A 8 5.01 5.96 6.12
CA GLY A 8 4.96 7.39 6.32
C GLY A 8 3.54 7.86 6.64
N LEU A 9 3.42 9.12 7.06
CA LEU A 9 2.15 9.71 7.46
C LEU A 9 1.20 9.91 6.26
N PRO A 10 -0.12 10.08 6.50
CA PRO A 10 -1.05 10.45 5.44
C PRO A 10 -0.57 11.69 4.66
N GLY A 11 -0.68 11.64 3.33
CA GLY A 11 -0.25 12.74 2.46
C GLY A 11 1.25 12.79 2.13
N SER A 12 2.09 11.88 2.66
CA SER A 12 3.54 11.86 2.40
C SER A 12 3.96 11.37 1.00
N GLY A 13 3.01 10.97 0.15
CA GLY A 13 3.28 10.53 -1.24
C GLY A 13 3.40 9.03 -1.46
N LYS A 14 3.12 8.19 -0.45
CA LYS A 14 3.15 6.71 -0.56
C LYS A 14 2.37 6.19 -1.77
N SER A 15 1.08 6.56 -1.91
CA SER A 15 0.23 6.12 -3.02
C SER A 15 0.72 6.64 -4.37
N THR A 16 1.39 7.80 -4.42
CA THR A 16 2.04 8.27 -5.66
C THR A 16 3.16 7.32 -6.06
N ARG A 17 4.05 6.98 -5.13
CA ARG A 17 5.13 6.02 -5.39
C ARG A 17 4.58 4.65 -5.76
N PHE A 18 3.55 4.19 -5.05
CA PHE A 18 2.90 2.90 -5.33
C PHE A 18 2.40 2.84 -6.77
N VAL A 19 1.61 3.83 -7.19
CA VAL A 19 1.06 3.90 -8.55
C VAL A 19 2.16 4.00 -9.60
N GLU A 20 3.22 4.78 -9.35
CA GLU A 20 4.38 4.87 -10.25
C GLU A 20 5.12 3.54 -10.39
N THR A 21 5.35 2.81 -9.29
CA THR A 21 5.99 1.49 -9.32
C THR A 21 5.15 0.49 -10.11
N VAL A 22 3.84 0.43 -9.85
CA VAL A 22 2.91 -0.44 -10.58
C VAL A 22 2.91 -0.10 -12.07
N ASN A 23 2.77 1.17 -12.44
CA ASN A 23 2.75 1.59 -13.84
C ASN A 23 4.10 1.34 -14.54
N SER A 24 5.22 1.45 -13.83
CA SER A 24 6.54 1.11 -14.37
C SER A 24 6.64 -0.39 -14.67
N ALA A 25 6.19 -1.26 -13.77
CA ALA A 25 6.13 -2.70 -13.98
C ALA A 25 5.25 -3.07 -15.19
N ILE A 26 4.06 -2.46 -15.30
CA ILE A 26 3.17 -2.64 -16.45
C ILE A 26 3.85 -2.20 -17.75
N ALA A 27 4.51 -1.04 -17.76
CA ALA A 27 5.21 -0.53 -18.94
C ALA A 27 6.36 -1.46 -19.38
N GLN A 28 7.00 -2.14 -18.43
CA GLN A 28 8.02 -3.17 -18.66
C GLN A 28 7.42 -4.54 -19.04
N LYS A 29 6.08 -4.64 -19.21
CA LYS A 29 5.33 -5.87 -19.50
C LYS A 29 5.47 -6.94 -18.43
N TRP A 30 5.71 -6.51 -17.19
CA TRP A 30 5.76 -7.43 -16.07
C TRP A 30 4.34 -7.80 -15.64
N PRO A 31 4.03 -9.08 -15.31
CA PRO A 31 2.74 -9.41 -14.75
C PRO A 31 2.55 -8.71 -13.40
N VAL A 32 1.42 -8.02 -13.23
CA VAL A 32 1.11 -7.28 -12.01
C VAL A 32 -0.23 -7.71 -11.44
N LEU A 33 -0.28 -7.89 -10.13
CA LEU A 33 -1.48 -8.06 -9.32
C LEU A 33 -1.53 -6.89 -8.33
N THR A 34 -2.65 -6.18 -8.28
CA THR A 34 -2.86 -5.07 -7.34
C THR A 34 -4.02 -5.40 -6.43
N PHE A 35 -3.85 -5.12 -5.14
CA PHE A 35 -4.76 -5.49 -4.08
C PHE A 35 -5.14 -4.27 -3.25
N ALA A 36 -6.42 -4.19 -2.88
CA ALA A 36 -6.93 -3.32 -1.84
C ALA A 36 -7.93 -4.10 -1.00
N CYS A 37 -7.97 -3.83 0.30
CA CYS A 37 -8.79 -4.60 1.23
C CYS A 37 -10.25 -4.10 1.23
N ILE A 38 -11.21 -5.01 1.02
CA ILE A 38 -12.65 -4.68 1.13
C ILE A 38 -13.11 -4.50 2.58
N GLU A 39 -12.36 -5.01 3.54
CA GLU A 39 -12.67 -4.93 4.98
C GLU A 39 -12.47 -3.50 5.51
N ALA A 40 -11.86 -2.61 4.71
CA ALA A 40 -11.72 -1.20 5.01
C ALA A 40 -13.05 -0.45 4.77
N PRO A 41 -13.73 0.06 5.82
CA PRO A 41 -15.03 0.72 5.67
C PRO A 41 -14.97 1.93 4.74
N GLU A 42 -13.89 2.70 4.83
CA GLU A 42 -13.65 3.92 4.05
C GLU A 42 -13.36 3.65 2.56
N LEU A 43 -12.92 2.43 2.22
CA LEU A 43 -12.65 2.02 0.84
C LEU A 43 -13.87 1.33 0.23
N ALA A 44 -14.65 0.60 1.04
CA ALA A 44 -15.84 -0.12 0.61
C ALA A 44 -16.91 0.78 -0.05
N GLU A 45 -16.96 2.06 0.32
CA GLU A 45 -17.90 3.04 -0.26
C GLU A 45 -17.36 3.73 -1.55
N ARG A 46 -16.08 3.54 -1.90
CA ARG A 46 -15.46 4.24 -3.03
C ARG A 46 -15.79 3.55 -4.36
N LYS A 47 -16.65 4.18 -5.16
CA LYS A 47 -17.01 3.70 -6.52
C LYS A 47 -15.80 3.42 -7.42
N ALA A 48 -14.74 4.22 -7.31
CA ALA A 48 -13.52 4.03 -8.09
C ALA A 48 -12.86 2.64 -7.86
N LEU A 49 -12.90 2.15 -6.62
CA LEU A 49 -12.33 0.85 -6.25
C LEU A 49 -13.29 -0.28 -6.59
N ARG A 50 -14.56 -0.16 -6.19
CA ARG A 50 -15.58 -1.21 -6.38
C ARG A 50 -15.98 -1.42 -7.84
N VAL A 51 -16.25 -0.33 -8.54
CA VAL A 51 -16.86 -0.35 -9.88
C VAL A 51 -15.79 -0.19 -10.94
N ASN A 52 -15.00 0.89 -10.83
CA ASN A 52 -14.05 1.22 -11.89
C ASN A 52 -12.78 0.39 -11.82
N ARG A 53 -12.50 -0.27 -10.67
CA ARG A 53 -11.30 -1.08 -10.46
C ARG A 53 -10.02 -0.27 -10.74
N VAL A 54 -9.94 0.93 -10.17
CA VAL A 54 -8.79 1.84 -10.34
C VAL A 54 -8.31 2.34 -8.97
N LEU A 55 -6.99 2.27 -8.76
CA LEU A 55 -6.29 2.96 -7.68
C LEU A 55 -5.77 4.30 -8.18
N GLY A 56 -5.92 5.34 -7.38
CA GLY A 56 -5.46 6.68 -7.69
C GLY A 56 -4.76 7.31 -6.50
N CYS A 57 -4.02 8.39 -6.76
CA CYS A 57 -3.34 9.17 -5.73
C CYS A 57 -3.75 10.65 -5.82
N ARG A 58 -3.13 11.49 -4.98
CA ARG A 58 -3.41 12.94 -4.98
C ARG A 58 -2.91 13.68 -6.23
N ARG A 59 -2.06 13.04 -7.06
CA ARG A 59 -1.58 13.62 -8.31
C ARG A 59 -2.65 13.43 -9.40
N PRO A 60 -3.23 14.50 -9.96
CA PRO A 60 -4.29 14.38 -10.97
C PRO A 60 -3.86 13.54 -12.16
N GLY A 61 -4.73 12.60 -12.58
CA GLY A 61 -4.51 11.73 -13.72
C GLY A 61 -3.55 10.56 -13.49
N LEU A 62 -2.84 10.50 -12.36
CA LEU A 62 -1.96 9.38 -12.04
C LEU A 62 -2.76 8.28 -11.34
N VAL A 63 -3.00 7.19 -12.09
CA VAL A 63 -3.79 6.03 -11.65
C VAL A 63 -3.16 4.71 -12.12
N CYS A 64 -3.52 3.60 -11.49
CA CYS A 64 -3.19 2.25 -11.93
C CYS A 64 -4.40 1.30 -11.78
N PRO A 65 -4.44 0.16 -12.49
CA PRO A 65 -5.53 -0.81 -12.34
C PRO A 65 -5.54 -1.43 -10.93
N LEU A 66 -6.73 -1.75 -10.44
CA LEU A 66 -6.99 -2.55 -9.24
C LEU A 66 -7.51 -3.93 -9.66
N HIS A 67 -6.67 -4.95 -9.59
CA HIS A 67 -7.06 -6.31 -9.99
C HIS A 67 -7.98 -6.96 -8.95
N HIS A 68 -7.69 -6.75 -7.66
CA HIS A 68 -8.37 -7.45 -6.57
C HIS A 68 -8.80 -6.46 -5.46
N PHE A 69 -10.11 -6.36 -5.26
CA PHE A 69 -10.71 -5.68 -4.11
C PHE A 69 -11.45 -6.73 -3.29
N VAL A 70 -10.75 -7.31 -2.32
CA VAL A 70 -11.09 -8.62 -1.73
C VAL A 70 -10.75 -8.62 -0.23
N PRO A 71 -11.33 -9.53 0.58
CA PRO A 71 -10.96 -9.71 1.98
C PRO A 71 -9.59 -10.36 2.13
N THR A 72 -9.08 -10.40 3.36
CA THR A 72 -7.73 -10.90 3.66
C THR A 72 -7.52 -12.35 3.24
N ALA A 73 -8.47 -13.23 3.52
CA ALA A 73 -8.37 -14.65 3.16
C ALA A 73 -8.28 -14.88 1.65
N GLU A 74 -9.10 -14.18 0.86
CA GLU A 74 -9.10 -14.30 -0.60
C GLU A 74 -7.81 -13.70 -1.21
N ALA A 75 -7.31 -12.59 -0.66
CA ALA A 75 -6.02 -12.04 -1.07
C ALA A 75 -4.87 -13.05 -0.89
N ALA A 76 -4.85 -13.78 0.24
CA ALA A 76 -3.86 -14.81 0.51
C ALA A 76 -3.94 -15.97 -0.51
N GLU A 77 -5.16 -16.43 -0.82
CA GLU A 77 -5.37 -17.48 -1.83
C GLU A 77 -4.89 -17.05 -3.22
N ILE A 78 -5.23 -15.84 -3.66
CA ILE A 78 -4.80 -15.31 -4.96
C ILE A 78 -3.28 -15.20 -4.99
N LEU A 79 -2.68 -14.63 -3.94
CA LEU A 79 -1.23 -14.46 -3.84
C LEU A 79 -0.48 -15.80 -3.87
N SER A 80 -1.03 -16.86 -3.27
CA SER A 80 -0.44 -18.21 -3.30
C SER A 80 -0.26 -18.76 -4.71
N ARG A 81 -1.06 -18.28 -5.68
CA ARG A 81 -1.06 -18.69 -7.08
C ARG A 81 -0.32 -17.70 -8.00
N ALA A 82 0.15 -16.58 -7.46
CA ALA A 82 0.90 -15.59 -8.22
C ALA A 82 2.16 -16.24 -8.82
N PRO A 83 2.43 -16.04 -10.13
CA PRO A 83 3.57 -16.65 -10.80
C PRO A 83 4.88 -15.99 -10.38
N ALA A 84 5.97 -16.78 -10.35
CA ALA A 84 7.31 -16.23 -10.17
C ALA A 84 7.63 -15.20 -11.27
N GLY A 85 8.38 -14.16 -10.92
CA GLY A 85 8.61 -13.04 -11.83
C GLY A 85 7.31 -12.30 -12.12
N SER A 86 6.54 -11.99 -11.08
CA SER A 86 5.44 -11.01 -11.11
C SER A 86 5.57 -10.02 -9.96
N LEU A 87 4.81 -8.93 -10.02
CA LEU A 87 4.67 -7.96 -8.93
C LEU A 87 3.28 -8.13 -8.27
N ALA A 88 3.25 -8.35 -6.96
CA ALA A 88 2.05 -8.29 -6.14
C ALA A 88 2.09 -7.03 -5.26
N ALA A 89 1.19 -6.09 -5.49
CA ALA A 89 1.20 -4.77 -4.85
C ALA A 89 -0.07 -4.54 -4.01
N PHE A 90 0.10 -4.24 -2.72
CA PHE A 90 -0.97 -4.06 -1.73
C PHE A 90 -1.06 -2.60 -1.28
N GLU A 91 -2.16 -1.92 -1.60
CA GLU A 91 -2.42 -0.53 -1.16
C GLU A 91 -3.20 -0.52 0.16
N GLU A 92 -2.87 0.42 1.06
CA GLU A 92 -3.50 0.56 2.40
C GLU A 92 -3.50 -0.78 3.17
N SER A 93 -2.33 -1.40 3.28
CA SER A 93 -2.16 -2.77 3.75
C SER A 93 -2.52 -2.98 5.22
N GLN A 94 -2.57 -1.90 6.01
CA GLN A 94 -3.02 -1.93 7.40
C GLN A 94 -4.44 -2.47 7.58
N TYR A 95 -5.25 -2.45 6.51
CA TYR A 95 -6.60 -3.00 6.51
C TYR A 95 -6.67 -4.50 6.24
N PHE A 96 -5.60 -5.11 5.71
CA PHE A 96 -5.50 -6.57 5.69
C PHE A 96 -5.12 -7.07 7.07
N GLY A 97 -5.58 -8.26 7.42
CA GLY A 97 -5.18 -8.93 8.64
C GLY A 97 -3.69 -9.29 8.68
N PRO A 98 -3.07 -9.39 9.87
CA PRO A 98 -1.67 -9.79 10.01
C PRO A 98 -1.37 -11.21 9.49
N GLU A 99 -2.38 -12.07 9.39
CA GLU A 99 -2.30 -13.40 8.79
C GLU A 99 -1.91 -13.38 7.31
N LEU A 100 -1.96 -12.24 6.62
CA LEU A 100 -1.48 -12.11 5.24
C LEU A 100 0.06 -12.11 5.13
N VAL A 101 0.78 -11.76 6.21
CA VAL A 101 2.24 -11.62 6.20
C VAL A 101 2.97 -12.89 5.79
N PRO A 102 2.67 -14.09 6.35
CA PRO A 102 3.29 -15.34 5.90
C PRO A 102 3.12 -15.57 4.39
N HIS A 103 2.02 -15.12 3.78
CA HIS A 103 1.79 -15.27 2.34
C HIS A 103 2.62 -14.29 1.51
N TRP A 104 2.86 -13.07 2.00
CA TRP A 104 3.83 -12.14 1.39
C TRP A 104 5.23 -12.74 1.38
N ILE A 105 5.66 -13.28 2.51
CA ILE A 105 6.98 -13.91 2.68
C ILE A 105 7.11 -15.11 1.73
N GLU A 106 6.11 -15.99 1.69
CA GLU A 106 6.12 -17.16 0.82
C GLU A 106 6.12 -16.77 -0.67
N ALA A 107 5.33 -15.78 -1.07
CA ALA A 107 5.35 -15.27 -2.45
C ALA A 107 6.72 -14.70 -2.82
N SER A 108 7.34 -13.92 -1.93
CA SER A 108 8.69 -13.38 -2.08
C SER A 108 9.73 -14.48 -2.30
N ARG A 109 9.68 -15.55 -1.51
CA ARG A 109 10.55 -16.73 -1.63
C ARG A 109 10.35 -17.49 -2.94
N ARG A 110 9.10 -17.58 -3.43
CA ARG A 110 8.77 -18.14 -4.75
C ARG A 110 9.18 -17.26 -5.94
N GLY A 111 9.70 -16.05 -5.69
CA GLY A 111 10.17 -15.15 -6.73
C GLY A 111 9.13 -14.13 -7.22
N VAL A 112 8.07 -13.89 -6.45
CA VAL A 112 7.15 -12.75 -6.66
C VAL A 112 7.71 -11.53 -5.94
N GLU A 113 7.80 -10.38 -6.59
CA GLU A 113 8.11 -9.13 -5.89
C GLU A 113 6.86 -8.64 -5.16
N VAL A 114 7.01 -8.25 -3.91
CA VAL A 114 5.87 -7.84 -3.07
C VAL A 114 6.05 -6.40 -2.66
N LEU A 115 5.12 -5.54 -3.09
CA LEU A 115 5.06 -4.14 -2.71
C LEU A 115 3.94 -3.91 -1.70
N ILE A 116 4.26 -3.37 -0.53
CA ILE A 116 3.34 -3.21 0.59
C ILE A 116 3.29 -1.71 0.94
N SER A 117 2.16 -1.06 0.69
CA SER A 117 1.92 0.31 1.14
C SER A 117 1.23 0.31 2.50
N MET A 118 1.80 1.03 3.45
CA MET A 118 1.21 1.31 4.77
C MET A 118 0.83 0.04 5.57
N PRO A 119 1.76 -0.88 5.85
CA PRO A 119 1.44 -2.00 6.74
C PRO A 119 1.12 -1.53 8.18
N SER A 120 0.33 -2.32 8.90
CA SER A 120 0.10 -2.13 10.33
C SER A 120 1.31 -2.57 11.17
N GLU A 121 1.39 -2.10 12.43
CA GLU A 121 2.50 -2.51 13.31
C GLU A 121 2.56 -4.02 13.62
N PRO A 122 1.43 -4.74 13.78
CA PRO A 122 1.46 -6.20 13.85
C PRO A 122 2.08 -6.83 12.59
N GLN A 123 1.76 -6.31 11.41
CA GLN A 123 2.34 -6.81 10.16
C GLN A 123 3.86 -6.55 10.09
N LEU A 124 4.31 -5.36 10.49
CA LEU A 124 5.73 -5.01 10.54
C LEU A 124 6.50 -5.87 11.53
N THR A 125 5.91 -6.17 12.69
CA THR A 125 6.51 -7.06 13.68
C THR A 125 6.76 -8.45 13.09
N LEU A 126 5.82 -8.98 12.30
CA LEU A 126 5.95 -10.27 11.63
C LEU A 126 6.95 -10.25 10.46
N LEU A 127 7.24 -9.08 9.87
CA LEU A 127 8.21 -8.91 8.79
C LEU A 127 9.65 -8.63 9.29
N LYS A 128 9.84 -8.41 10.59
CA LYS A 128 11.09 -7.90 11.17
C LYS A 128 12.33 -8.73 10.80
N ASP A 129 12.20 -10.06 10.78
CA ASP A 129 13.32 -10.98 10.55
C ASP A 129 13.46 -11.41 9.07
N GLU A 130 12.61 -10.88 8.18
CA GLU A 130 12.65 -11.20 6.76
C GLU A 130 13.37 -10.11 5.97
N PRO A 131 14.19 -10.46 4.96
CA PRO A 131 14.83 -9.47 4.11
C PRO A 131 13.80 -8.60 3.36
N HIS A 132 13.75 -7.32 3.71
CA HIS A 132 12.89 -6.34 3.04
C HIS A 132 13.60 -4.99 2.89
N THR A 133 13.16 -4.21 1.92
CA THR A 133 13.57 -2.81 1.75
C THR A 133 12.44 -1.91 2.20
N GLU A 134 12.74 -1.01 3.12
CA GLU A 134 11.78 -0.03 3.62
C GLU A 134 12.07 1.35 3.04
N THR A 135 11.04 1.99 2.49
CA THR A 135 11.06 3.40 2.06
C THR A 135 10.14 4.20 2.98
N VAL A 136 10.74 5.04 3.83
CA VAL A 136 10.01 5.90 4.76
C VAL A 136 9.83 7.28 4.15
N PHE A 137 8.58 7.65 3.89
CA PHE A 137 8.20 8.95 3.35
C PHE A 137 7.96 9.93 4.49
N GLN A 138 8.77 10.98 4.50
CA GLN A 138 8.59 12.11 5.42
C GLN A 138 7.61 13.12 4.81
N VAL A 139 6.90 13.83 5.69
CA VAL A 139 6.05 14.96 5.30
C VAL A 139 6.40 16.11 6.23
N THR A 140 6.51 17.32 5.68
CA THR A 140 6.77 18.52 6.47
C THR A 140 5.55 18.84 7.33
N CYS A 141 5.79 19.26 8.57
CA CYS A 141 4.76 19.74 9.48
C CYS A 141 3.99 20.90 8.84
N GLN A 142 2.68 20.74 8.70
CA GLN A 142 1.81 21.75 8.08
C GLN A 142 1.53 22.96 8.98
N ARG A 143 1.95 22.92 10.25
CA ARG A 143 1.87 24.06 11.18
C ARG A 143 3.10 24.96 11.10
N CYS A 144 4.31 24.39 11.18
CA CYS A 144 5.54 25.18 11.23
C CYS A 144 6.26 25.29 9.88
N ASN A 145 5.98 24.38 8.92
CA ASN A 145 6.65 24.27 7.62
C ASN A 145 8.19 24.13 7.69
N GLN A 146 8.74 23.78 8.85
CA GLN A 146 10.19 23.70 9.08
C GLN A 146 10.66 22.29 9.42
N GLU A 147 9.90 21.57 10.22
CA GLU A 147 10.28 20.26 10.73
C GLU A 147 9.50 19.14 10.04
N ASN A 148 10.02 17.91 10.18
CA ASN A 148 9.28 16.72 9.81
C ASN A 148 8.10 16.53 10.77
N ALA A 149 6.95 16.18 10.21
CA ALA A 149 5.81 15.74 11.01
C ALA A 149 6.05 14.33 11.55
N PHE A 150 5.58 14.10 12.78
CA PHE A 150 5.65 12.81 13.47
C PHE A 150 4.25 12.24 13.76
N THR A 151 3.23 13.09 13.72
CA THR A 151 1.84 12.70 13.94
C THR A 151 0.93 13.33 12.89
N PHE A 152 -0.33 12.91 12.85
CA PHE A 152 -1.37 13.57 12.10
C PHE A 152 -2.63 13.74 12.96
N VAL A 153 -3.37 14.80 12.67
CA VAL A 153 -4.71 15.03 13.23
C VAL A 153 -5.73 15.04 12.10
N MET A 154 -6.90 14.45 12.32
CA MET A 154 -8.03 14.66 11.42
C MET A 154 -8.73 15.96 11.80
N VAL A 155 -8.87 16.87 10.85
CA VAL A 155 -9.64 18.10 11.00
C VAL A 155 -11.12 17.75 10.88
N PRO A 156 -11.92 17.79 11.97
CA PRO A 156 -13.27 17.24 11.98
C PRO A 156 -14.19 17.90 10.94
N GLU A 157 -13.99 19.20 10.70
CA GLU A 157 -14.82 20.02 9.81
C GLU A 157 -14.62 19.72 8.32
N THR A 158 -13.45 19.21 7.94
CA THR A 158 -13.07 18.99 6.54
C THR A 158 -12.79 17.52 6.21
N GLY A 159 -12.62 16.67 7.23
CA GLY A 159 -12.15 15.29 7.06
C GLY A 159 -10.70 15.19 6.57
N LEU A 160 -9.98 16.31 6.50
CA LEU A 160 -8.59 16.33 6.03
C LEU A 160 -7.64 15.95 7.17
N THR A 161 -6.61 15.20 6.83
CA THR A 161 -5.49 14.90 7.74
C THR A 161 -4.46 16.02 7.67
N MET A 162 -4.12 16.62 8.81
CA MET A 162 -3.00 17.55 8.97
C MET A 162 -1.82 16.86 9.64
N ALA A 163 -0.64 16.88 9.00
CA ALA A 163 0.58 16.32 9.57
C ALA A 163 1.29 17.37 10.46
N LEU A 164 1.64 17.01 11.69
CA LEU A 164 2.17 17.92 12.71
C LEU A 164 3.49 17.41 13.31
N CYS A 165 4.38 18.34 13.66
CA CYS A 165 5.47 18.13 14.60
C CYS A 165 4.92 18.08 16.04
N PRO A 166 5.70 17.61 17.03
CA PRO A 166 5.34 17.66 18.45
C PRO A 166 4.90 19.06 18.92
#